data_AF-A0A0Q0EVL2-F1
#
_entry.id   AF-A0A0Q0EVL2-F1
#
_cell.length_a   1.000
_cell.length_b   1.000
_cell.length_c   1.000
_cell.angle_alpha   90.00
_cell.angle_beta   90.00
_cell.angle_gamma   90.00
#
_symmetry.space_group_name_H-M   'P 1'
#
loop_
_entity.id
_entity.type
_entity.pdbx_description
1 polymer ?
#
loop_
_entity_poly.entity_id
_entity_poly.type
_entity_poly.pdbx_seq_one_letter_code
_entity_poly.pdbx_strand_id
1 'polypeptide(L)'
;FIRPLQNDKFQVTEEDKSPIDFRLMGAGVLLICTFFVLGGLLEKVVGIPGPVMMILAAVAFKYIRVLPERLEKGAHTFYKLVSSAFIWPVMIGLGMLYVPLDSVVKVFSVGYVMVCLAVVVAMTAAGFLIGNLMKMYPIESAIVTCCHSGLGGTGDVAILSAANRMQLMPFAQISTRIGGAATVIIATILLKLFS
;
A
#
# COMPACT_ATOMS: atom_id res chain seq x y z
N PHE A 1 5.42 12.11 6.19
CA PHE A 1 5.37 10.95 7.10
C PHE A 1 6.09 11.22 8.42
N ILE A 2 7.34 11.72 8.43
CA ILE A 2 7.98 12.30 9.62
C ILE A 2 7.48 13.75 9.77
N ARG A 3 7.10 14.19 10.98
CA ARG A 3 6.65 15.57 11.25
C ARG A 3 7.83 16.54 11.13
N PRO A 4 7.82 17.51 10.19
CA PRO A 4 8.69 18.67 10.33
C PRO A 4 8.12 19.60 11.41
N LEU A 5 9.00 20.20 12.21
CA LEU A 5 8.70 21.29 13.13
C LEU A 5 8.55 22.60 12.33
N GLN A 6 7.60 22.67 11.40
CA GLN A 6 7.10 23.94 10.86
C GLN A 6 5.84 23.66 10.02
N ASN A 7 4.83 24.48 10.25
CA ASN A 7 3.55 24.52 9.56
C ASN A 7 3.72 24.89 8.07
N ASP A 8 3.98 23.90 7.21
CA ASP A 8 3.91 24.10 5.76
C ASP A 8 2.90 23.14 5.13
N LYS A 9 1.75 23.74 4.84
CA LYS A 9 0.76 23.39 3.82
C LYS A 9 1.02 22.08 3.10
N PHE A 10 0.20 21.08 3.41
CA PHE A 10 -0.10 19.98 2.51
C PHE A 10 -0.89 20.57 1.32
N GLN A 11 -0.19 21.32 0.46
CA GLN A 11 -0.72 21.79 -0.81
C GLN A 11 -0.91 20.55 -1.66
N VAL A 12 -2.18 20.14 -1.78
CA VAL A 12 -2.66 19.36 -2.91
C VAL A 12 -2.10 20.07 -4.14
N THR A 13 -1.13 19.44 -4.80
CA THR A 13 -0.56 19.98 -6.04
C THR A 13 -1.73 20.17 -6.99
N GLU A 14 -2.01 21.42 -7.32
CA GLU A 14 -3.00 21.89 -8.30
C GLU A 14 -3.13 20.86 -9.43
N GLU A 15 -4.37 20.51 -9.77
CA GLU A 15 -4.64 19.70 -10.95
C GLU A 15 -3.97 20.37 -12.16
N ASP A 16 -2.92 19.73 -12.67
CA ASP A 16 -2.26 20.14 -13.90
C ASP A 16 -3.30 20.10 -15.02
N LYS A 17 -3.90 21.27 -15.32
CA LYS A 17 -4.88 21.50 -16.42
C LYS A 17 -4.23 21.39 -17.80
N SER A 18 -3.06 20.77 -17.92
CA SER A 18 -2.47 20.48 -19.21
C SER A 18 -3.30 19.42 -19.94
N PRO A 19 -3.42 19.52 -21.28
CA PRO A 19 -4.16 18.55 -22.06
C PRO A 19 -3.54 17.15 -21.85
N ILE A 20 -4.41 16.16 -21.61
CA ILE A 20 -3.99 14.77 -21.44
C ILE A 20 -3.34 14.29 -22.74
N ASP A 21 -2.03 14.08 -22.70
CA ASP A 21 -1.30 13.47 -23.81
C ASP A 21 -1.28 11.94 -23.64
N PHE A 22 -2.09 11.26 -24.47
CA PHE A 22 -2.18 9.81 -24.49
C PHE A 22 -0.84 9.13 -24.80
N ARG A 23 0.04 9.76 -25.59
CA ARG A 23 1.38 9.21 -25.87
C ARG A 23 2.24 9.23 -24.61
N LEU A 24 2.15 10.31 -23.84
CA LEU A 24 2.89 10.45 -22.59
C LEU A 24 2.37 9.48 -21.52
N MET A 25 1.07 9.29 -21.45
CA MET A 25 0.44 8.28 -20.60
C MET A 25 0.90 6.85 -20.95
N GLY A 26 0.94 6.51 -22.25
CA GLY A 26 1.47 5.23 -22.72
C GLY A 26 2.94 5.01 -22.36
N ALA A 27 3.77 6.04 -22.50
CA ALA A 27 5.16 5.99 -22.04
C ALA A 27 5.26 5.77 -20.52
N GLY A 28 4.38 6.42 -19.74
CA GLY A 28 4.25 6.20 -18.31
C GLY A 28 3.90 4.76 -17.93
N VAL A 29 3.00 4.12 -18.69
CA VAL A 29 2.67 2.69 -18.52
C VAL A 29 3.88 1.81 -18.78
N LEU A 30 4.63 2.05 -19.87
CA LEU A 30 5.85 1.31 -20.17
C LEU A 30 6.88 1.44 -19.04
N LEU A 31 7.00 2.62 -18.45
CA LEU A 31 7.87 2.83 -17.30
C LEU A 31 7.41 2.00 -16.08
N ILE A 32 6.12 2.00 -15.76
CA ILE A 32 5.56 1.19 -14.67
C ILE A 32 5.85 -0.30 -14.90
N CYS A 33 5.61 -0.80 -16.12
CA CYS A 33 5.92 -2.19 -16.48
C CYS A 33 7.41 -2.50 -16.34
N THR A 34 8.28 -1.57 -16.74
CA THR A 34 9.74 -1.74 -16.62
C THR A 34 10.17 -1.87 -15.17
N PHE A 35 9.69 -0.99 -14.28
CA PHE A 35 9.98 -1.08 -12.85
C PHE A 35 9.39 -2.31 -12.19
N PHE A 36 8.21 -2.76 -12.63
CA PHE A 36 7.61 -4.00 -12.14
C PHE A 36 8.47 -5.22 -12.48
N VAL A 37 8.90 -5.35 -13.74
CA VAL A 37 9.79 -6.44 -14.18
C VAL A 37 11.14 -6.35 -13.47
N LEU A 38 11.70 -5.14 -13.33
CA LEU A 38 12.95 -4.92 -12.63
C LEU A 38 12.84 -5.32 -11.14
N GLY A 39 11.75 -4.95 -10.47
CA GLY A 39 11.48 -5.33 -9.08
C GLY A 39 11.38 -6.85 -8.91
N GLY A 40 10.68 -7.53 -9.82
CA GLY A 40 10.58 -8.99 -9.82
C GLY A 40 11.92 -9.70 -10.11
N LEU A 41 12.78 -9.12 -10.95
CA LEU A 41 14.12 -9.64 -11.19
C LEU A 41 15.01 -9.47 -9.94
N LEU A 42 14.94 -8.30 -9.30
CA LEU A 42 15.68 -8.00 -8.07
C LEU A 42 15.24 -8.88 -6.90
N GLU A 43 13.96 -9.25 -6.82
CA GLU A 43 13.45 -10.22 -5.84
C GLU A 43 14.20 -11.55 -5.91
N LYS A 44 14.53 -12.05 -7.11
CA LYS A 44 15.27 -13.32 -7.27
C LYS A 44 16.71 -13.26 -6.77
N VAL A 45 17.31 -12.07 -6.74
CA VAL A 45 18.70 -11.87 -6.33
C VAL A 45 18.78 -11.61 -4.82
N VAL A 46 17.87 -10.78 -4.29
CA VAL A 46 17.94 -10.27 -2.91
C VAL A 46 17.03 -11.04 -1.95
N GLY A 47 16.01 -11.74 -2.45
CA GLY A 47 15.04 -12.49 -1.64
C GLY A 47 13.99 -11.62 -0.93
N ILE A 48 13.94 -10.32 -1.24
CA ILE A 48 12.93 -9.38 -0.74
C ILE A 48 11.73 -9.36 -1.71
N PRO A 49 10.48 -9.26 -1.24
CA PRO A 49 9.29 -9.24 -2.11
C PRO A 49 9.39 -8.20 -3.23
N GLY A 50 9.08 -8.61 -4.46
CA GLY A 50 9.24 -7.82 -5.68
C GLY A 50 8.59 -6.43 -5.66
N PRO A 51 7.37 -6.25 -5.11
CA PRO A 51 6.77 -4.92 -4.97
C PRO A 51 7.58 -3.96 -4.10
N VAL A 52 8.25 -4.46 -3.06
CA VAL A 52 9.14 -3.64 -2.21
C VAL A 52 10.39 -3.24 -3.01
N MET A 53 11.00 -4.20 -3.72
CA MET A 53 12.15 -3.93 -4.58
C MET A 53 11.83 -2.95 -5.72
N MET A 54 10.62 -3.04 -6.29
CA MET A 54 10.11 -2.07 -7.27
C MET A 54 10.08 -0.65 -6.69
N ILE A 55 9.55 -0.46 -5.48
CA ILE A 55 9.50 0.86 -4.82
C ILE A 55 10.93 1.38 -4.58
N LEU A 56 11.82 0.54 -4.04
CA LEU A 56 13.20 0.93 -3.77
C LEU A 56 13.94 1.33 -5.06
N ALA A 57 13.77 0.57 -6.13
CA ALA A 57 14.34 0.89 -7.44
C ALA A 57 13.80 2.22 -7.99
N ALA A 58 12.48 2.44 -7.93
CA ALA A 58 11.86 3.68 -8.39
C ALA A 58 12.38 4.90 -7.61
N VAL A 59 12.51 4.80 -6.28
CA VAL A 59 13.07 5.87 -5.44
C VAL A 59 14.55 6.12 -5.76
N ALA A 60 15.35 5.07 -5.95
CA ALA A 60 16.75 5.20 -6.30
C ALA A 60 16.95 5.94 -7.64
N PHE A 61 16.20 5.54 -8.68
CA PHE A 61 16.28 6.18 -9.99
C PHE A 61 15.79 7.64 -9.95
N LYS A 62 14.77 7.93 -9.13
CA LYS A 62 14.30 9.30 -8.89
C LYS A 62 15.35 10.16 -8.20
N TYR A 63 16.07 9.62 -7.21
CA TYR A 63 17.13 10.35 -6.50
C TYR A 63 18.32 10.69 -7.41
N ILE A 64 18.69 9.77 -8.32
CA ILE A 64 19.76 9.98 -9.31
C ILE A 64 19.29 10.92 -10.46
N ARG A 65 18.03 11.38 -10.44
CA ARG A 65 17.40 12.24 -11.46
C ARG A 65 17.50 11.67 -12.88
N VAL A 66 17.48 10.34 -13.00
CA VAL A 66 17.51 9.64 -14.29
C VAL A 66 16.15 9.72 -14.99
N LEU A 67 15.06 9.82 -14.22
CA LEU A 67 13.71 9.95 -14.76
C LEU A 67 13.42 11.38 -15.24
N PRO A 68 13.06 11.58 -16.52
CA PRO A 68 12.57 12.87 -16.99
C PRO A 68 11.18 13.16 -16.41
N GLU A 69 10.94 14.40 -15.98
CA GLU A 69 9.68 14.83 -15.35
C GLU A 69 8.44 14.54 -16.20
N ARG A 70 8.58 14.59 -17.54
CA ARG A 70 7.49 14.27 -18.47
C ARG A 70 6.99 12.82 -18.27
N LEU A 71 7.91 11.89 -18.04
CA LEU A 71 7.58 10.47 -17.88
C LEU A 71 6.95 10.20 -16.52
N GLU A 72 7.38 10.91 -15.47
CA GLU A 72 6.71 10.91 -14.16
C GLU A 72 5.27 11.42 -14.26
N LYS A 73 5.05 12.53 -14.99
CA LYS A 73 3.70 13.04 -15.25
C LYS A 73 2.84 12.03 -16.00
N GLY A 74 3.38 11.37 -17.02
CA GLY A 74 2.68 10.30 -17.77
C GLY A 74 2.24 9.15 -16.86
N ALA A 75 3.13 8.65 -16.00
CA ALA A 75 2.82 7.60 -15.04
C ALA A 75 1.79 8.06 -14.00
N HIS A 76 1.86 9.31 -13.54
CA HIS A 76 0.90 9.89 -12.60
C HIS A 76 -0.49 10.07 -13.22
N THR A 77 -0.59 10.47 -14.49
CA THR A 77 -1.86 10.54 -15.23
C THR A 77 -2.49 9.15 -15.37
N PHE A 78 -1.68 8.13 -15.68
CA PHE A 78 -2.17 6.75 -15.70
C PHE A 78 -2.65 6.30 -14.31
N TYR A 79 -1.89 6.60 -13.26
CA TYR A 79 -2.29 6.33 -11.89
C TYR A 79 -3.64 6.98 -11.53
N LYS A 80 -3.86 8.25 -11.90
CA LYS A 80 -5.15 8.93 -11.71
C LYS A 80 -6.29 8.23 -12.42
N LEU A 81 -6.09 7.75 -13.64
CA LEU A 81 -7.10 6.95 -14.35
C LEU A 81 -7.44 5.69 -13.56
N VAL A 82 -6.43 4.92 -13.15
CA VAL A 82 -6.64 3.68 -12.40
C VAL A 82 -7.34 3.97 -11.07
N SER A 83 -6.90 4.99 -10.33
CA SER A 83 -7.46 5.30 -9.02
C SER A 83 -8.88 5.82 -9.07
N SER A 84 -9.26 6.54 -10.14
CA SER A 84 -10.60 7.12 -10.27
C SER A 84 -11.62 6.14 -10.87
N ALA A 85 -11.24 5.38 -11.91
CA ALA A 85 -12.17 4.56 -12.67
C ALA A 85 -12.09 3.07 -12.33
N PHE A 86 -10.90 2.54 -12.01
CA PHE A 86 -10.67 1.10 -11.92
C PHE A 86 -10.67 0.54 -10.50
N ILE A 87 -10.47 1.36 -9.45
CA ILE A 87 -10.45 0.86 -8.06
C ILE A 87 -11.75 0.14 -7.70
N TRP A 88 -12.91 0.77 -7.91
CA TRP A 88 -14.20 0.17 -7.52
C TRP A 88 -14.52 -1.14 -8.26
N PRO A 89 -14.42 -1.21 -9.61
CA PRO A 89 -14.57 -2.47 -10.33
C PRO A 89 -13.60 -3.56 -9.84
N VAL A 90 -12.34 -3.20 -9.61
CA VAL A 90 -11.31 -4.14 -9.15
C VAL A 90 -11.61 -4.64 -7.73
N MET A 91 -12.06 -3.77 -6.83
CA MET A 91 -12.45 -4.15 -5.47
C MET A 91 -13.62 -5.14 -5.47
N ILE A 92 -14.65 -4.91 -6.29
CA ILE A 92 -15.78 -5.83 -6.42
C ILE A 92 -15.32 -7.17 -6.98
N GLY A 93 -14.55 -7.16 -8.07
CA GLY A 93 -14.04 -8.38 -8.71
C GLY A 93 -13.15 -9.21 -7.79
N LEU A 94 -12.26 -8.57 -7.03
CA LEU A 94 -11.41 -9.23 -6.06
C LEU A 94 -12.21 -9.76 -4.87
N GLY A 95 -13.21 -9.02 -4.39
CA GLY A 95 -14.12 -9.49 -3.34
C GLY A 95 -14.81 -10.79 -3.75
N MET A 96 -15.37 -10.84 -4.96
CA MET A 96 -16.01 -12.05 -5.48
C MET A 96 -15.02 -13.22 -5.67
N LEU A 97 -13.77 -12.94 -6.03
CA LEU A 97 -12.76 -13.97 -6.29
C LEU A 97 -12.14 -14.55 -5.02
N TYR A 98 -11.86 -13.70 -4.03
CA TYR A 98 -11.10 -14.07 -2.83
C TYR A 98 -11.94 -14.29 -1.57
N VAL A 99 -13.20 -13.85 -1.56
CA VAL A 99 -14.11 -14.03 -0.41
C VAL A 99 -15.12 -15.14 -0.73
N PRO A 100 -14.79 -16.43 -0.48
CA PRO A 100 -15.75 -17.51 -0.64
C PRO A 100 -16.86 -17.35 0.40
N LEU A 101 -18.04 -16.92 -0.06
CA LEU A 101 -19.19 -16.63 0.80
C LEU A 101 -19.60 -17.88 1.61
N ASP A 102 -19.49 -19.07 1.04
CA ASP A 102 -19.77 -20.33 1.74
C ASP A 102 -18.90 -20.56 2.97
N SER A 103 -17.62 -20.19 2.90
CA SER A 103 -16.68 -20.35 4.02
C SER A 103 -16.89 -19.24 5.05
N VAL A 104 -17.17 -18.01 4.61
CA VAL A 104 -17.44 -16.89 5.51
C VAL A 104 -18.68 -17.16 6.35
N VAL A 105 -19.79 -17.59 5.73
CA VAL A 105 -21.05 -17.85 6.43
C VAL A 105 -20.92 -18.97 7.47
N LYS A 106 -20.09 -19.99 7.22
CA LYS A 106 -19.83 -21.09 8.17
C LYS A 106 -19.07 -20.66 9.42
N VAL A 107 -18.22 -19.64 9.31
CA VAL A 107 -17.39 -19.13 10.42
C VAL A 107 -18.00 -17.86 11.03
N PHE A 108 -19.05 -17.32 10.39
CA PHE A 108 -19.74 -16.11 10.81
C PHE A 108 -20.45 -16.32 12.15
N SER A 109 -19.75 -15.97 13.21
CA SER A 109 -20.27 -15.93 14.58
C SER A 109 -20.00 -14.57 15.18
N VAL A 110 -20.82 -14.17 16.15
CA VAL A 110 -20.61 -12.92 16.90
C VAL A 110 -19.22 -12.90 17.53
N GLY A 111 -18.74 -14.04 18.03
CA GLY A 111 -17.40 -14.18 18.60
C GLY A 111 -16.30 -13.87 17.57
N TYR A 112 -16.38 -14.45 16.36
CA TYR A 112 -15.40 -14.20 15.30
C TYR A 112 -15.34 -12.71 14.92
N VAL A 113 -16.51 -12.07 14.73
CA VAL A 113 -16.58 -10.64 14.41
C VAL A 113 -15.94 -9.78 15.50
N MET A 114 -16.22 -10.07 16.77
CA MET A 114 -15.66 -9.34 17.90
C MET A 114 -14.13 -9.50 17.98
N VAL A 115 -13.61 -10.69 17.70
CA VAL A 115 -12.15 -10.93 17.65
C VAL A 115 -11.51 -10.13 16.52
N CYS A 116 -12.08 -10.16 15.30
CA CYS A 116 -11.57 -9.37 14.18
C CYS A 116 -11.57 -7.87 14.50
N LEU A 117 -12.67 -7.34 15.07
CA LEU A 117 -12.75 -5.94 15.48
C LEU A 117 -11.70 -5.60 16.54
N ALA A 118 -11.52 -6.45 17.55
CA ALA A 118 -10.52 -6.25 18.59
C ALA A 118 -9.10 -6.18 18.01
N VAL A 119 -8.75 -7.08 17.08
CA VAL A 119 -7.44 -7.09 16.42
C VAL A 119 -7.22 -5.82 15.60
N VAL A 120 -8.18 -5.42 14.76
CA VAL A 120 -8.06 -4.21 13.93
C VAL A 120 -7.95 -2.95 14.80
N VAL A 121 -8.74 -2.86 15.87
CA VAL A 121 -8.66 -1.74 16.83
C VAL A 121 -7.31 -1.72 17.54
N ALA A 122 -6.83 -2.88 18.02
CA ALA A 122 -5.53 -2.98 18.68
C ALA A 122 -4.38 -2.57 17.74
N MET A 123 -4.41 -3.02 16.48
CA MET A 123 -3.40 -2.64 15.47
C MET A 123 -3.45 -1.14 15.16
N THR A 124 -4.65 -0.58 15.01
CA THR A 124 -4.84 0.86 14.73
C THR A 124 -4.34 1.70 15.91
N ALA A 125 -4.68 1.31 17.15
CA ALA A 125 -4.23 1.96 18.37
C ALA A 125 -2.70 1.89 18.52
N ALA A 126 -2.10 0.72 18.29
CA ALA A 126 -0.65 0.56 18.31
C ALA A 126 0.03 1.46 17.26
N GLY A 127 -0.49 1.50 16.03
CA GLY A 127 0.00 2.36 14.96
C GLY A 127 -0.10 3.86 15.28
N PHE A 128 -1.16 4.26 15.99
CA PHE A 128 -1.34 5.63 16.47
C PHE A 128 -0.33 6.00 17.56
N LEU A 129 -0.19 5.15 18.58
CA LEU A 129 0.69 5.40 19.74
C LEU A 129 2.17 5.38 19.34
N ILE A 130 2.60 4.34 18.61
CA ILE A 130 3.99 4.22 18.13
C ILE A 130 4.29 5.32 17.11
N GLY A 131 3.34 5.61 16.21
CA GLY A 131 3.48 6.72 15.27
C GLY A 131 3.69 8.06 15.96
N ASN A 132 2.96 8.32 17.06
CA ASN A 132 3.15 9.52 17.85
C ASN A 132 4.53 9.55 18.54
N LEU A 133 4.99 8.41 19.07
CA LEU A 133 6.31 8.28 19.71
C LEU A 133 7.46 8.52 18.71
N MET A 134 7.33 8.02 17.48
CA MET A 134 8.29 8.19 16.39
C MET A 134 8.22 9.57 15.70
N LYS A 135 7.45 10.52 16.25
CA LYS A 135 7.20 11.86 15.66
C LYS A 135 6.65 11.80 14.24
N MET A 136 5.84 10.79 13.93
CA MET A 136 5.12 10.66 12.66
C MET A 136 3.72 11.24 12.78
N TYR A 137 3.05 11.47 11.65
CA TYR A 137 1.63 11.84 11.65
C TYR A 137 0.82 10.63 12.16
N PRO A 138 0.18 10.73 13.34
CA PRO A 138 -0.28 9.55 14.06
C PRO A 138 -1.49 8.91 13.37
N ILE A 139 -2.32 9.71 12.67
CA ILE A 139 -3.42 9.24 11.85
C ILE A 139 -2.90 8.48 10.60
N GLU A 140 -1.92 9.04 9.88
CA GLU A 140 -1.34 8.36 8.70
C GLU A 140 -0.60 7.08 9.10
N SER A 141 0.11 7.11 10.22
CA SER A 141 0.76 5.93 10.81
C SER A 141 -0.25 4.84 11.17
N ALA A 142 -1.36 5.22 11.80
CA ALA A 142 -2.43 4.29 12.15
C ALA A 142 -3.08 3.66 10.90
N ILE A 143 -3.33 4.45 9.84
CA ILE A 143 -3.88 3.94 8.58
C ILE A 143 -2.91 2.94 7.91
N VAL A 144 -1.62 3.29 7.79
CA VAL A 144 -0.59 2.42 7.19
C VAL A 144 -0.39 1.14 8.00
N THR A 145 -0.48 1.23 9.33
CA THR A 145 -0.41 0.05 10.20
C THR A 145 -1.67 -0.81 10.07
N CYS A 146 -2.84 -0.20 9.96
CA CYS A 146 -4.11 -0.89 9.76
C CYS A 146 -4.17 -1.64 8.42
N CYS A 147 -3.49 -1.15 7.38
CA CYS A 147 -3.36 -1.85 6.08
C CYS A 147 -2.83 -3.29 6.23
N HIS A 148 -1.96 -3.54 7.22
CA HIS A 148 -1.44 -4.88 7.53
C HIS A 148 -2.54 -5.88 7.94
N SER A 149 -3.70 -5.41 8.43
CA SER A 149 -4.84 -6.28 8.77
C SER A 149 -5.65 -6.74 7.55
N GLY A 150 -5.41 -6.13 6.39
CA GLY A 150 -6.14 -6.39 5.15
C GLY A 150 -5.63 -7.60 4.38
N LEU A 151 -6.36 -7.95 3.31
CA LEU A 151 -5.99 -9.02 2.37
C LEU A 151 -4.84 -8.55 1.46
N GLY A 152 -3.63 -8.48 2.01
CA GLY A 152 -2.43 -8.07 1.29
C GLY A 152 -2.59 -6.71 0.56
N GLY A 153 -1.94 -6.59 -0.60
CA GLY A 153 -1.97 -5.35 -1.40
C GLY A 153 -3.36 -4.92 -1.88
N THR A 154 -4.33 -5.84 -1.94
CA THR A 154 -5.71 -5.51 -2.29
C THR A 154 -6.48 -4.92 -1.11
N GLY A 155 -6.20 -5.39 0.10
CA GLY A 155 -6.68 -4.78 1.34
C GLY A 155 -6.11 -3.38 1.54
N ASP A 156 -4.82 -3.17 1.22
CA ASP A 156 -4.18 -1.85 1.25
C ASP A 156 -4.96 -0.84 0.38
N VAL A 157 -5.32 -1.22 -0.85
CA VAL A 157 -6.11 -0.36 -1.76
C VAL A 157 -7.47 -0.04 -1.15
N ALA A 158 -8.17 -1.04 -0.60
CA ALA A 158 -9.50 -0.85 -0.02
C ALA A 158 -9.46 0.14 1.16
N ILE A 159 -8.53 -0.05 2.09
CA ILE A 159 -8.38 0.78 3.29
C ILE A 159 -7.95 2.20 2.92
N LEU A 160 -6.96 2.36 2.04
CA LEU A 160 -6.48 3.67 1.62
C LEU A 160 -7.50 4.43 0.78
N SER A 161 -8.27 3.72 -0.05
CA SER A 161 -9.36 4.31 -0.82
C SER A 161 -10.47 4.78 0.12
N ALA A 162 -10.85 3.96 1.11
CA ALA A 162 -11.85 4.34 2.13
C ALA A 162 -11.40 5.53 2.98
N ALA A 163 -10.10 5.64 3.27
CA ALA A 163 -9.51 6.76 4.00
C ALA A 163 -9.21 8.00 3.14
N ASN A 164 -9.42 7.94 1.81
CA ASN A 164 -9.03 8.96 0.84
C ASN A 164 -7.53 9.35 0.95
N ARG A 165 -6.66 8.35 1.14
CA ARG A 165 -5.21 8.51 1.39
C ARG A 165 -4.35 7.61 0.50
N MET A 166 -4.76 7.43 -0.76
CA MET A 166 -4.06 6.58 -1.73
C MET A 166 -2.59 6.97 -1.98
N GLN A 167 -2.18 8.20 -1.66
CA GLN A 167 -0.77 8.64 -1.68
C GLN A 167 0.13 7.84 -0.73
N LEU A 168 -0.44 7.17 0.29
CA LEU A 168 0.29 6.34 1.24
C LEU A 168 0.49 4.89 0.76
N MET A 169 0.05 4.55 -0.46
CA MET A 169 0.14 3.19 -1.02
C MET A 169 1.55 2.58 -0.99
N PRO A 170 2.64 3.32 -1.32
CA PRO A 170 3.99 2.76 -1.21
C PRO A 170 4.35 2.36 0.23
N PHE A 171 3.92 3.13 1.23
CA PHE A 171 4.17 2.82 2.64
C PHE A 171 3.32 1.63 3.11
N ALA A 172 2.07 1.56 2.69
CA ALA A 172 1.21 0.41 2.98
C ALA A 172 1.77 -0.89 2.38
N GLN A 173 2.24 -0.86 1.12
CA GLN A 173 2.83 -2.04 0.49
C GLN A 173 4.09 -2.52 1.21
N ILE A 174 4.94 -1.61 1.67
CA ILE A 174 6.12 -1.97 2.48
C ILE A 174 5.67 -2.58 3.82
N SER A 175 4.74 -1.91 4.51
CA SER A 175 4.17 -2.35 5.80
C SER A 175 3.59 -3.76 5.72
N THR A 176 2.71 -4.01 4.75
CA THR A 176 2.00 -5.27 4.58
C THR A 176 2.94 -6.42 4.18
N ARG A 177 3.98 -6.16 3.38
CA ARG A 177 4.93 -7.21 2.95
C ARG A 177 5.95 -7.55 4.03
N ILE A 178 6.57 -6.54 4.64
CA ILE A 178 7.58 -6.76 5.69
C ILE A 178 6.89 -7.23 6.99
N GLY A 179 5.79 -6.58 7.36
CA GLY A 179 4.95 -6.98 8.50
C GLY A 179 4.39 -8.38 8.34
N GLY A 180 3.98 -8.76 7.12
CA GLY A 180 3.54 -10.12 6.79
C GLY A 180 4.62 -11.16 7.05
N ALA A 181 5.82 -10.95 6.52
CA ALA A 181 6.96 -11.84 6.77
C ALA A 181 7.30 -11.95 8.27
N ALA A 182 7.33 -10.80 8.98
CA ALA A 182 7.57 -10.78 10.42
C ALA A 182 6.51 -11.56 11.21
N THR A 183 5.24 -11.41 10.86
CA THR A 183 4.12 -12.11 11.51
C THR A 183 4.26 -13.63 11.36
N VAL A 184 4.61 -14.11 10.17
CA VAL A 184 4.81 -15.55 9.90
C VAL A 184 5.99 -16.10 10.69
N ILE A 185 7.11 -15.37 10.76
CA ILE A 185 8.29 -15.78 11.52
C ILE A 185 7.95 -15.89 13.02
N ILE A 186 7.29 -14.87 13.58
CA ILE A 186 6.89 -14.86 14.98
C ILE A 186 5.90 -15.99 15.27
N ALA A 187 4.90 -16.20 14.41
CA ALA A 187 3.94 -17.29 14.56
C ALA A 187 4.63 -18.65 14.55
N THR A 188 5.61 -18.85 13.66
CA THR A 188 6.38 -20.11 13.58
C THR A 188 7.21 -20.35 14.84
N ILE A 189 7.83 -19.30 15.40
CA ILE A 189 8.57 -19.39 16.66
C ILE A 189 7.64 -19.72 17.82
N LEU A 190 6.49 -19.05 17.91
CA LEU A 190 5.50 -19.32 18.95
C LEU A 190 4.97 -20.75 18.87
N LEU A 191 4.64 -21.25 17.67
CA LEU A 191 4.20 -22.63 17.48
C LEU A 191 5.28 -23.63 17.92
N LYS A 192 6.56 -23.36 17.66
CA LYS A 192 7.66 -24.20 18.15
C LYS A 192 7.88 -24.16 19.66
N LEU A 193 7.50 -23.07 20.33
CA LEU A 193 7.62 -22.95 21.79
C LEU A 193 6.44 -23.61 22.52
N PHE A 194 5.26 -23.66 21.88
CA PHE A 194 4.04 -24.25 22.42
C PHE A 194 3.77 -25.69 21.93
N SER A 195 4.57 -26.22 21.01
CA SER A 195 4.55 -27.61 20.54
C SER A 195 5.68 -28.42 21.15
#